data_AF-A0A2E5X6F9-F1
#
_entry.id   AF-A0A2E5X6F9-F1
#
_cell.length_a   1.000
_cell.length_b   1.000
_cell.length_c   1.000
_cell.angle_alpha   90.00
_cell.angle_beta   90.00
_cell.angle_gamma   90.00
#
_symmetry.space_group_name_H-M   'P 1'
#
loop_
_entity.id
_entity.type
_entity.pdbx_description
1 polymer ?
#
loop_
_entity_poly.entity_id
_entity_poly.type
_entity_poly.pdbx_seq_one_letter_code
_entity_poly.pdbx_strand_id
1 'polypeptide(L)'
;MLTGTPRNAFTPTRRQFLGGTGRTLATAALGSLLNPRLAADTHHTPRAKRVIYLFMAGAPSQLDLWDYKPGMAAHFDKELPESIRMGQRITTMTSGQERFPVAPSMFKFACHGECGRWVSELLPHTAGIVDKLTLVKSVHTEAINHDPAITFIQTGSEQAGRPSLGAWLSYGLGSSSDNLPSFVVLTPRWSARRDAQALFSRLWGSGWLPSEYQGVSLRSSGDPVLFLKNPAGLTPEARQRMLAALERLNRRRFTELADTNINARIAQYELASRMQTSVPELTDIADEPKHVLDLYGPQATIPGTFANHCLLARRLAERDVRFTQIFHRGWDQHGDLPADLRLQCGDVDQPCAALILDLEQRGLLDDTLVIWGGEFGRTIYSQGTLTTTDYGRDHHPRNFCVWMAGAGIKQGHIHGETDEFSYNVVADPVHVHDLNATILHLLGIDHERLTFRYQGRDFRLTDIGGRVVREILA
;
A
#
# COMPACT_ATOMS: atom_id res chain seq x y z
N MET A 1 78.32 -15.99 -14.32
CA MET A 1 77.61 -17.11 -13.65
C MET A 1 77.28 -16.59 -12.25
N LEU A 2 76.05 -16.46 -11.76
CA LEU A 2 74.75 -17.05 -12.07
C LEU A 2 73.64 -16.03 -11.71
N THR A 3 72.59 -16.00 -12.53
CA THR A 3 71.33 -15.27 -12.37
C THR A 3 70.41 -15.95 -11.35
N GLY A 4 69.64 -15.19 -10.55
CA GLY A 4 68.56 -15.76 -9.73
C GLY A 4 67.64 -14.71 -9.09
N THR A 5 66.59 -14.31 -9.80
CA THR A 5 65.42 -13.60 -9.24
C THR A 5 64.64 -14.49 -8.26
N PRO A 6 64.16 -13.97 -7.11
CA PRO A 6 63.24 -14.72 -6.25
C PRO A 6 61.82 -14.68 -6.84
N ARG A 7 61.23 -15.86 -7.08
CA ARG A 7 59.82 -16.02 -7.45
C ARG A 7 58.95 -15.92 -6.19
N ASN A 8 57.92 -15.09 -6.27
CA ASN A 8 56.80 -15.01 -5.31
C ASN A 8 56.23 -16.40 -5.00
N ALA A 9 56.27 -16.78 -3.73
CA ALA A 9 55.78 -18.07 -3.24
C ALA A 9 54.46 -17.93 -2.47
N PHE A 10 53.41 -17.36 -3.08
CA PHE A 10 52.03 -17.43 -2.54
C PHE A 10 50.97 -17.38 -3.65
N THR A 11 51.15 -18.15 -4.73
CA THR A 11 50.08 -18.35 -5.72
C THR A 11 49.28 -19.59 -5.31
N PRO A 12 48.01 -19.47 -4.87
CA PRO A 12 47.19 -20.62 -4.52
C PRO A 12 47.05 -21.55 -5.74
N THR A 13 47.22 -22.84 -5.52
CA THR A 13 47.08 -23.82 -6.62
C THR A 13 45.63 -23.82 -7.13
N ARG A 14 45.41 -24.11 -8.41
CA ARG A 14 44.05 -24.25 -8.99
C ARG A 14 43.14 -25.16 -8.14
N ARG A 15 43.70 -26.21 -7.55
CA ARG A 15 42.98 -27.13 -6.65
C ARG A 15 42.58 -26.47 -5.32
N GLN A 16 43.41 -25.62 -4.74
CA GLN A 16 43.08 -24.85 -3.54
C GLN A 16 42.06 -23.75 -3.83
N PHE A 17 42.18 -23.07 -4.98
CA PHE A 17 41.19 -22.08 -5.43
C PHE A 17 39.82 -22.72 -5.67
N LEU A 18 39.77 -23.83 -6.43
CA LEU A 18 38.54 -24.58 -6.72
C LEU A 18 37.97 -25.29 -5.48
N GLY A 19 38.83 -25.77 -4.57
CA GLY A 19 38.41 -26.38 -3.31
C GLY A 19 37.87 -25.37 -2.30
N GLY A 20 38.41 -24.14 -2.28
CA GLY A 20 37.92 -23.04 -1.46
C GLY A 20 36.60 -22.48 -1.97
N THR A 21 36.50 -22.23 -3.29
CA THR A 21 35.25 -21.74 -3.94
C THR A 21 34.14 -22.79 -3.94
N GLY A 22 34.47 -24.08 -4.12
CA GLY A 22 33.50 -25.16 -4.02
C GLY A 22 32.90 -25.31 -2.62
N ARG A 23 33.69 -25.07 -1.56
CA ARG A 23 33.20 -25.09 -0.18
C ARG A 23 32.31 -23.90 0.16
N THR A 24 32.63 -22.69 -0.33
CA THR A 24 31.79 -21.50 -0.14
C THR A 24 30.49 -21.57 -0.93
N LEU A 25 30.50 -22.11 -2.15
CA LEU A 25 29.28 -22.35 -2.93
C LEU A 25 28.42 -23.44 -2.31
N ALA A 26 29.05 -24.51 -1.79
CA ALA A 26 28.32 -25.56 -1.08
C ALA A 26 27.73 -25.05 0.25
N THR A 27 28.43 -24.19 1.01
CA THR A 27 27.86 -23.59 2.24
C THR A 27 26.80 -22.53 1.93
N ALA A 28 26.92 -21.77 0.85
CA ALA A 28 25.88 -20.85 0.39
C ALA A 28 24.62 -21.60 -0.09
N ALA A 29 24.79 -22.68 -0.87
CA ALA A 29 23.70 -23.54 -1.31
C ALA A 29 23.08 -24.31 -0.14
N LEU A 30 23.88 -24.80 0.81
CA LEU A 30 23.37 -25.42 2.02
C LEU A 30 22.66 -24.39 2.90
N GLY A 31 23.15 -23.15 2.96
CA GLY A 31 22.51 -22.03 3.64
C GLY A 31 21.15 -21.66 3.03
N SER A 32 21.04 -21.66 1.69
CA SER A 32 19.77 -21.40 0.99
C SER A 32 18.79 -22.57 1.11
N LEU A 33 19.29 -23.81 1.14
CA LEU A 33 18.49 -25.02 1.36
C LEU A 33 18.04 -25.18 2.82
N LEU A 34 18.86 -24.77 3.79
CA LEU A 34 18.55 -24.83 5.23
C LEU A 34 17.71 -23.66 5.71
N ASN A 35 17.66 -22.55 4.96
CA ASN A 35 16.82 -21.40 5.26
C ASN A 35 16.27 -20.75 3.98
N PRO A 36 15.20 -21.30 3.39
CA PRO A 36 14.56 -20.73 2.20
C PRO A 36 13.94 -19.33 2.43
N ARG A 37 14.04 -18.77 3.64
CA ARG A 37 13.66 -17.39 3.97
C ARG A 37 14.81 -16.37 3.80
N LEU A 38 16.05 -16.83 3.60
CA LEU A 38 17.20 -15.94 3.37
C LEU A 38 17.28 -15.54 1.89
N ALA A 39 16.75 -14.35 1.62
CA ALA A 39 16.77 -13.61 0.36
C ALA A 39 16.13 -14.36 -0.83
N ALA A 40 14.86 -14.05 -1.11
CA ALA A 40 14.42 -14.17 -2.49
C ALA A 40 15.39 -13.37 -3.37
N ASP A 41 15.91 -13.97 -4.43
CA ASP A 41 16.80 -13.29 -5.38
C ASP A 41 16.04 -12.11 -6.00
N THR A 42 16.31 -10.91 -5.51
CA THR A 42 15.83 -9.68 -6.14
C THR A 42 16.41 -9.62 -7.54
N HIS A 43 15.59 -9.28 -8.54
CA HIS A 43 16.01 -9.14 -9.92
C HIS A 43 17.02 -7.99 -10.12
N HIS A 44 17.01 -7.00 -9.24
CA HIS A 44 17.93 -5.87 -9.19
C HIS A 44 17.99 -5.28 -7.78
N THR A 45 18.93 -4.36 -7.52
CA THR A 45 19.12 -3.76 -6.18
C THR A 45 17.84 -3.04 -5.72
N PRO A 46 17.23 -3.45 -4.59
CA PRO A 46 16.04 -2.80 -4.07
C PRO A 46 16.37 -1.41 -3.50
N ARG A 47 15.43 -0.47 -3.67
CA ARG A 47 15.40 0.83 -2.99
C ARG A 47 14.47 0.82 -1.78
N ALA A 48 13.38 0.06 -1.85
CA ALA A 48 12.46 -0.19 -0.76
C ALA A 48 12.70 -1.56 -0.15
N LYS A 49 12.64 -1.65 1.18
CA LYS A 49 12.44 -2.90 1.91
C LYS A 49 10.99 -3.09 2.29
N ARG A 50 10.25 -2.01 2.54
CA ARG A 50 8.88 -2.06 3.06
C ARG A 50 7.96 -1.15 2.28
N VAL A 51 6.66 -1.43 2.34
CA VAL A 51 5.61 -0.55 1.82
C VAL A 51 4.57 -0.31 2.90
N ILE A 52 4.21 0.95 3.11
CA ILE A 52 3.02 1.36 3.84
C ILE A 52 2.08 2.02 2.86
N TYR A 53 0.92 1.41 2.63
CA TYR A 53 -0.09 1.95 1.72
C TYR A 53 -1.28 2.46 2.53
N LEU A 54 -1.47 3.78 2.51
CA LEU A 54 -2.58 4.53 3.06
C LEU A 54 -3.69 4.64 1.99
N PHE A 55 -4.64 3.72 2.01
CA PHE A 55 -5.69 3.64 0.99
C PHE A 55 -6.97 4.31 1.47
N MET A 56 -7.32 5.41 0.79
CA MET A 56 -8.51 6.19 1.03
C MET A 56 -9.66 5.64 0.18
N ALA A 57 -10.32 4.60 0.69
CA ALA A 57 -11.38 3.88 -0.02
C ALA A 57 -12.61 4.77 -0.21
N GLY A 58 -12.93 5.01 -1.48
CA GLY A 58 -13.98 5.92 -1.90
C GLY A 58 -13.48 7.09 -2.75
N ALA A 59 -12.32 7.00 -3.40
CA ALA A 59 -11.85 7.99 -4.38
C ALA A 59 -11.83 9.45 -3.88
N PRO A 60 -10.79 9.85 -3.14
CA PRO A 60 -10.61 11.23 -2.68
C PRO A 60 -10.70 12.20 -3.86
N SER A 61 -11.44 13.29 -3.68
CA SER A 61 -11.58 14.30 -4.72
C SER A 61 -10.25 15.00 -4.98
N GLN A 62 -9.63 14.67 -6.11
CA GLN A 62 -8.38 15.28 -6.56
C GLN A 62 -8.52 16.80 -6.72
N LEU A 63 -9.69 17.25 -7.18
CA LEU A 63 -10.04 18.65 -7.36
C LEU A 63 -10.07 19.47 -6.08
N ASP A 64 -10.48 18.85 -4.97
CA ASP A 64 -10.66 19.51 -3.69
C ASP A 64 -9.43 19.39 -2.78
N LEU A 65 -8.41 18.62 -3.19
CA LEU A 65 -7.21 18.33 -2.40
C LEU A 65 -5.90 18.74 -3.08
N TRP A 66 -5.73 18.43 -4.38
CA TRP A 66 -4.43 18.40 -5.05
C TRP A 66 -4.38 19.11 -6.41
N ASP A 67 -5.41 18.93 -7.24
CA ASP A 67 -5.44 19.41 -8.63
C ASP A 67 -6.23 20.73 -8.73
N TYR A 68 -5.63 21.80 -8.21
CA TYR A 68 -6.24 23.12 -8.17
C TYR A 68 -6.47 23.70 -9.58
N LYS A 69 -7.72 24.12 -9.85
CA LYS A 69 -8.14 24.76 -11.11
C LYS A 69 -8.74 26.15 -10.87
N PRO A 70 -7.92 27.22 -10.74
CA PRO A 70 -8.37 28.55 -10.31
C PRO A 70 -9.43 29.19 -11.24
N GLY A 71 -9.39 28.89 -12.54
CA GLY A 71 -10.35 29.45 -13.50
C GLY A 71 -11.78 28.90 -13.37
N MET A 72 -11.98 27.81 -12.62
CA MET A 72 -13.26 27.10 -12.59
C MET A 72 -14.38 27.88 -11.89
N ALA A 73 -14.07 28.84 -11.02
CA ALA A 73 -15.09 29.67 -10.38
C ALA A 73 -16.01 30.38 -11.40
N ALA A 74 -15.47 30.80 -12.56
CA ALA A 74 -16.25 31.41 -13.64
C ALA A 74 -17.18 30.43 -14.36
N HIS A 75 -17.03 29.12 -14.13
CA HIS A 75 -17.82 28.04 -14.69
C HIS A 75 -18.86 27.48 -13.73
N PHE A 76 -18.97 28.00 -12.49
CA PHE A 76 -19.96 27.53 -11.52
C PHE A 76 -21.37 27.47 -12.12
N ASP A 77 -22.03 26.31 -11.96
CA ASP A 77 -23.39 26.00 -12.44
C ASP A 77 -23.60 26.09 -13.96
N LYS A 78 -22.51 26.24 -14.75
CA LYS A 78 -22.56 26.10 -16.21
C LYS A 78 -22.45 24.63 -16.60
N GLU A 79 -23.05 24.29 -17.72
CA GLU A 79 -22.95 22.94 -18.29
C GLU A 79 -21.50 22.57 -18.60
N LEU A 80 -21.09 21.36 -18.25
CA LEU A 80 -19.80 20.83 -18.64
C LEU A 80 -19.72 20.76 -20.18
N PRO A 81 -18.76 21.42 -20.83
CA PRO A 81 -18.68 21.42 -22.28
C PRO A 81 -18.52 20.00 -22.84
N GLU A 82 -19.24 19.70 -23.92
CA GLU A 82 -19.15 18.40 -24.59
C GLU A 82 -17.72 18.13 -25.11
N SER A 83 -16.98 19.17 -25.48
CA SER A 83 -15.57 19.08 -25.87
C SER A 83 -14.65 18.56 -24.78
N ILE A 84 -15.02 18.73 -23.50
CA ILE A 84 -14.26 18.20 -22.36
C ILE A 84 -14.67 16.76 -22.08
N ARG A 85 -15.98 16.48 -22.12
CA ARG A 85 -16.52 15.14 -21.84
C ARG A 85 -16.22 14.14 -22.97
N MET A 86 -16.15 14.58 -24.22
CA MET A 86 -15.82 13.76 -25.40
C MET A 86 -16.63 12.45 -25.52
N GLY A 87 -17.92 12.47 -25.16
CA GLY A 87 -18.79 11.30 -25.22
C GLY A 87 -18.42 10.17 -24.24
N GLN A 88 -17.58 10.45 -23.24
CA GLN A 88 -17.13 9.45 -22.28
C GLN A 88 -18.28 8.87 -21.46
N ARG A 89 -18.11 7.60 -21.07
CA ARG A 89 -19.05 6.85 -20.24
C ARG A 89 -19.15 7.50 -18.85
N ILE A 90 -20.38 7.79 -18.45
CA ILE A 90 -20.75 8.24 -17.11
C ILE A 90 -21.31 7.07 -16.30
N THR A 91 -21.37 7.21 -14.98
CA THR A 91 -21.95 6.17 -14.12
C THR A 91 -23.46 6.11 -14.29
N THR A 92 -24.06 5.03 -13.77
CA THR A 92 -25.52 4.94 -13.64
C THR A 92 -26.10 5.99 -12.67
N MET A 93 -25.28 6.58 -11.80
CA MET A 93 -25.72 7.58 -10.82
C MET A 93 -26.09 8.90 -11.50
N THR A 94 -25.45 9.22 -12.62
CA THR A 94 -25.64 10.48 -13.34
C THR A 94 -26.13 10.29 -14.77
N SER A 95 -26.29 9.05 -15.25
CA SER A 95 -26.81 8.76 -16.59
C SER A 95 -28.23 9.25 -16.84
N GLY A 96 -29.03 9.44 -15.79
CA GLY A 96 -30.39 9.99 -15.88
C GLY A 96 -30.48 11.49 -15.61
N GLN A 97 -29.36 12.16 -15.36
CA GLN A 97 -29.33 13.60 -15.07
C GLN A 97 -29.44 14.41 -16.37
N GLU A 98 -30.26 15.45 -16.39
CA GLU A 98 -30.49 16.28 -17.58
C GLU A 98 -29.29 17.18 -17.94
N ARG A 99 -28.51 17.58 -16.94
CA ARG A 99 -27.40 18.54 -17.05
C ARG A 99 -26.22 18.13 -16.15
N PHE A 100 -24.99 18.51 -16.52
CA PHE A 100 -23.78 18.27 -15.74
C PHE A 100 -23.18 19.60 -15.27
N PRO A 101 -23.76 20.24 -14.22
CA PRO A 101 -23.34 21.56 -13.81
C PRO A 101 -21.95 21.50 -13.16
N VAL A 102 -21.03 22.31 -13.66
CA VAL A 102 -19.66 22.40 -13.15
C VAL A 102 -19.68 22.90 -11.69
N ALA A 103 -19.03 22.13 -10.83
CA ALA A 103 -18.88 22.34 -9.39
C ALA A 103 -17.40 22.52 -9.04
N PRO A 104 -16.87 23.76 -9.13
CA PRO A 104 -15.52 24.10 -8.71
C PRO A 104 -15.32 23.78 -7.22
N SER A 105 -14.07 23.55 -6.82
CA SER A 105 -13.78 23.40 -5.40
C SER A 105 -14.15 24.68 -4.65
N MET A 106 -14.86 24.55 -3.53
CA MET A 106 -15.16 25.67 -2.64
C MET A 106 -14.04 25.94 -1.62
N PHE A 107 -13.04 25.06 -1.56
CA PHE A 107 -11.93 25.17 -0.62
C PHE A 107 -10.85 26.12 -1.15
N LYS A 108 -10.15 26.76 -0.22
CA LYS A 108 -8.99 27.59 -0.55
C LYS A 108 -7.77 26.73 -0.81
N PHE A 109 -6.91 27.24 -1.68
CA PHE A 109 -5.62 26.64 -1.98
C PHE A 109 -4.50 27.66 -1.78
N ALA A 110 -3.35 27.19 -1.36
CA ALA A 110 -2.13 27.99 -1.26
C ALA A 110 -0.92 27.19 -1.76
N CYS A 111 0.12 27.89 -2.22
CA CYS A 111 1.39 27.28 -2.57
C CYS A 111 2.21 26.99 -1.30
N HIS A 112 2.72 25.78 -1.18
CA HIS A 112 3.55 25.33 -0.07
C HIS A 112 4.84 24.66 -0.55
N GLY A 113 5.84 24.68 0.34
CA GLY A 113 7.15 24.09 0.09
C GLY A 113 7.99 24.84 -0.94
N GLU A 114 9.23 24.38 -1.09
CA GLU A 114 10.16 24.84 -2.13
C GLU A 114 9.69 24.42 -3.53
N CYS A 115 8.96 23.30 -3.63
CA CYS A 115 8.32 22.85 -4.86
C CYS A 115 7.12 23.70 -5.31
N GLY A 116 6.67 24.68 -4.50
CA GLY A 116 5.59 25.60 -4.84
C GLY A 116 4.24 24.90 -5.10
N ARG A 117 3.96 23.80 -4.39
CA ARG A 117 2.79 22.96 -4.65
C ARG A 117 1.51 23.60 -4.12
N TRP A 118 0.49 23.66 -4.96
CA TRP A 118 -0.87 24.01 -4.53
C TRP A 118 -1.46 22.89 -3.67
N VAL A 119 -1.88 23.23 -2.46
CA VAL A 119 -2.54 22.31 -1.52
C VAL A 119 -3.78 22.97 -0.94
N SER A 120 -4.83 22.18 -0.78
CA SER A 120 -6.09 22.60 -0.15
C SER A 120 -5.89 22.97 1.32
N GLU A 121 -6.67 23.94 1.81
CA GLU A 121 -6.71 24.34 3.23
C GLU A 121 -7.12 23.20 4.18
N LEU A 122 -7.64 22.09 3.63
CA LEU A 122 -7.99 20.89 4.37
C LEU A 122 -6.80 20.03 4.78
N LEU A 123 -5.62 20.25 4.18
CA LEU A 123 -4.42 19.45 4.42
C LEU A 123 -3.24 20.27 4.99
N PRO A 124 -3.45 21.06 6.07
CA PRO A 124 -2.43 21.98 6.58
C PRO A 124 -1.15 21.28 7.07
N HIS A 125 -1.23 20.06 7.59
CA HIS A 125 -0.06 19.30 8.04
C HIS A 125 0.68 18.68 6.86
N THR A 126 -0.05 18.11 5.89
CA THR A 126 0.57 17.53 4.69
C THR A 126 1.21 18.63 3.83
N ALA A 127 0.62 19.83 3.80
CA ALA A 127 1.22 21.01 3.18
C ALA A 127 2.63 21.33 3.71
N GLY A 128 2.90 21.04 4.99
CA GLY A 128 4.22 21.23 5.62
C GLY A 128 5.30 20.23 5.19
N ILE A 129 4.93 19.16 4.47
CA ILE A 129 5.85 18.11 4.04
C ILE A 129 5.86 17.87 2.54
N VAL A 130 5.23 18.73 1.72
CA VAL A 130 5.09 18.52 0.27
C VAL A 130 6.42 18.33 -0.47
N ASP A 131 7.50 18.93 0.03
CA ASP A 131 8.84 18.77 -0.54
C ASP A 131 9.38 17.35 -0.37
N LYS A 132 8.82 16.54 0.52
CA LYS A 132 9.17 15.13 0.69
C LYS A 132 8.34 14.20 -0.20
N LEU A 133 7.30 14.72 -0.85
CA LEU A 133 6.30 13.94 -1.57
C LEU A 133 6.46 14.10 -3.09
N THR A 134 6.42 12.99 -3.83
CA THR A 134 6.05 13.02 -5.24
C THR A 134 4.53 12.93 -5.36
N LEU A 135 3.92 13.89 -6.07
CA LEU A 135 2.50 13.84 -6.43
C LEU A 135 2.35 13.38 -7.88
N VAL A 136 1.62 12.29 -8.12
CA VAL A 136 1.24 11.82 -9.45
C VAL A 136 -0.21 12.20 -9.71
N LYS A 137 -0.45 13.11 -10.66
CA LYS A 137 -1.80 13.66 -10.95
C LYS A 137 -2.56 12.89 -12.03
N SER A 138 -1.84 12.09 -12.80
CA SER A 138 -2.29 11.46 -14.03
C SER A 138 -2.58 9.96 -13.89
N VAL A 139 -2.82 9.49 -12.66
CA VAL A 139 -3.16 8.07 -12.46
C VAL A 139 -4.54 7.80 -13.04
N HIS A 140 -4.72 6.71 -13.77
CA HIS A 140 -6.01 6.36 -14.38
C HIS A 140 -6.26 4.85 -14.43
N THR A 141 -7.53 4.50 -14.60
CA THR A 141 -8.08 3.14 -14.61
C THR A 141 -9.26 3.04 -15.58
N GLU A 142 -9.65 1.84 -15.99
CA GLU A 142 -10.91 1.60 -16.71
C GLU A 142 -12.11 1.44 -15.77
N ALA A 143 -11.85 1.02 -14.52
CA ALA A 143 -12.89 0.67 -13.57
C ALA A 143 -13.62 1.92 -13.03
N ILE A 144 -14.93 1.97 -13.27
CA ILE A 144 -15.78 3.12 -12.89
C ILE A 144 -16.56 2.89 -11.58
N ASN A 145 -16.52 1.70 -11.01
CA ASN A 145 -17.22 1.34 -9.78
C ASN A 145 -16.22 0.99 -8.68
N HIS A 146 -16.53 1.35 -7.43
CA HIS A 146 -15.64 1.17 -6.29
C HIS A 146 -15.10 -0.26 -6.16
N ASP A 147 -15.96 -1.26 -6.10
CA ASP A 147 -15.52 -2.63 -5.85
C ASP A 147 -14.59 -3.18 -6.96
N PRO A 148 -14.91 -3.07 -8.27
CA PRO A 148 -13.97 -3.38 -9.35
C PRO A 148 -12.67 -2.56 -9.30
N ALA A 149 -12.73 -1.25 -9.01
CA ALA A 149 -11.57 -0.38 -9.03
C ALA A 149 -10.60 -0.65 -7.86
N ILE A 150 -11.14 -0.84 -6.65
CA ILE A 150 -10.33 -1.27 -5.49
C ILE A 150 -9.76 -2.67 -5.76
N THR A 151 -10.52 -3.58 -6.39
CA THR A 151 -9.98 -4.88 -6.80
C THR A 151 -8.82 -4.72 -7.77
N PHE A 152 -8.95 -3.79 -8.72
CA PHE A 152 -7.97 -3.60 -9.76
C PHE A 152 -6.65 -3.04 -9.21
N ILE A 153 -6.71 -1.97 -8.43
CA ILE A 153 -5.50 -1.39 -7.84
C ILE A 153 -4.81 -2.35 -6.88
N GLN A 154 -5.57 -3.20 -6.19
CA GLN A 154 -5.03 -4.20 -5.27
C GLN A 154 -4.54 -5.47 -5.96
N THR A 155 -5.10 -5.89 -7.10
CA THR A 155 -4.86 -7.24 -7.67
C THR A 155 -4.49 -7.25 -9.16
N GLY A 156 -4.34 -6.08 -9.79
CA GLY A 156 -4.03 -5.97 -11.21
C GLY A 156 -5.15 -6.45 -12.15
N SER A 157 -6.35 -6.71 -11.63
CA SER A 157 -7.54 -7.12 -12.38
C SER A 157 -8.81 -6.57 -11.74
N GLU A 158 -9.79 -6.17 -12.55
CA GLU A 158 -11.14 -5.80 -12.05
C GLU A 158 -11.91 -7.00 -11.50
N GLN A 159 -11.62 -8.21 -12.01
CA GLN A 159 -12.26 -9.45 -11.56
C GLN A 159 -11.62 -9.96 -10.27
N ALA A 160 -12.47 -10.35 -9.33
CA ALA A 160 -12.06 -10.96 -8.07
C ALA A 160 -11.37 -12.33 -8.27
N GLY A 161 -10.56 -12.73 -7.29
CA GLY A 161 -9.93 -14.07 -7.23
C GLY A 161 -8.43 -14.07 -7.54
N ARG A 162 -7.86 -12.93 -7.96
CA ARG A 162 -6.41 -12.78 -8.08
C ARG A 162 -5.75 -12.42 -6.75
N PRO A 163 -4.46 -12.77 -6.57
CA PRO A 163 -3.70 -12.36 -5.40
C PRO A 163 -3.57 -10.85 -5.33
N SER A 164 -3.55 -10.30 -4.12
CA SER A 164 -3.35 -8.86 -3.86
C SER A 164 -1.87 -8.46 -3.85
N LEU A 165 -1.59 -7.16 -4.00
CA LEU A 165 -0.25 -6.58 -4.02
C LEU A 165 0.58 -7.02 -2.81
N GLY A 166 0.04 -6.93 -1.60
CA GLY A 166 0.73 -7.42 -0.40
C GLY A 166 1.04 -8.93 -0.43
N ALA A 167 0.20 -9.74 -1.08
CA ALA A 167 0.47 -11.15 -1.32
C ALA A 167 1.55 -11.37 -2.39
N TRP A 168 1.63 -10.52 -3.42
CA TRP A 168 2.71 -10.54 -4.41
C TRP A 168 4.07 -10.30 -3.77
N LEU A 169 4.15 -9.31 -2.87
CA LEU A 169 5.36 -9.04 -2.13
C LEU A 169 5.73 -10.18 -1.19
N SER A 170 4.73 -10.74 -0.48
CA SER A 170 4.95 -11.86 0.43
C SER A 170 5.46 -13.10 -0.31
N TYR A 171 4.92 -13.38 -1.50
CA TYR A 171 5.38 -14.46 -2.37
C TYR A 171 6.75 -14.19 -2.99
N GLY A 172 6.94 -12.99 -3.53
CA GLY A 172 8.16 -12.63 -4.25
C GLY A 172 9.38 -12.41 -3.36
N LEU A 173 9.19 -12.02 -2.09
CA LEU A 173 10.28 -11.64 -1.18
C LEU A 173 10.30 -12.43 0.14
N GLY A 174 9.26 -13.19 0.44
CA GLY A 174 9.11 -13.87 1.74
C GLY A 174 8.89 -12.92 2.92
N SER A 175 9.15 -13.42 4.13
CA SER A 175 9.08 -12.62 5.37
C SER A 175 10.47 -12.19 5.81
N SER A 176 10.60 -10.93 6.23
CA SER A 176 11.75 -10.41 6.99
C SER A 176 11.57 -10.52 8.50
N SER A 177 10.37 -10.83 8.97
CA SER A 177 10.05 -10.98 10.38
C SER A 177 9.79 -12.45 10.71
N ASP A 178 10.38 -12.94 11.79
CA ASP A 178 10.05 -14.27 12.31
C ASP A 178 8.73 -14.25 13.05
N ASN A 179 8.36 -13.14 13.68
CA ASN A 179 7.28 -13.09 14.67
C ASN A 179 5.99 -12.44 14.18
N LEU A 180 6.04 -11.71 13.06
CA LEU A 180 4.90 -11.03 12.47
C LEU A 180 4.66 -11.47 11.02
N PRO A 181 3.41 -11.37 10.52
CA PRO A 181 3.12 -11.63 9.11
C PRO A 181 3.85 -10.64 8.19
N SER A 182 4.23 -11.08 6.99
CA SER A 182 4.78 -10.19 5.95
C SER A 182 3.77 -9.12 5.49
N PHE A 183 2.48 -9.46 5.51
CA PHE A 183 1.39 -8.61 5.03
C PHE A 183 0.33 -8.40 6.12
N VAL A 184 0.24 -7.16 6.59
CA VAL A 184 -0.72 -6.74 7.64
C VAL A 184 -1.72 -5.72 7.08
N VAL A 185 -2.97 -5.84 7.50
CA VAL A 185 -4.08 -4.97 7.09
C VAL A 185 -4.75 -4.34 8.30
N LEU A 186 -4.92 -3.01 8.25
CA LEU A 186 -5.53 -2.20 9.28
C LEU A 186 -6.77 -1.50 8.72
N THR A 187 -7.90 -1.58 9.41
CA THR A 187 -9.17 -0.94 8.99
C THR A 187 -9.63 0.05 10.08
N PRO A 188 -9.14 1.29 10.06
CA PRO A 188 -9.54 2.30 11.04
C PRO A 188 -11.01 2.68 10.88
N ARG A 189 -11.56 3.25 11.96
CA ARG A 189 -12.82 4.00 11.94
C ARG A 189 -12.60 5.33 11.21
N TRP A 190 -13.69 5.90 10.71
CA TRP A 190 -13.74 7.17 9.99
C TRP A 190 -14.81 8.06 10.60
N SER A 191 -14.66 9.37 10.45
CA SER A 191 -15.51 10.39 11.07
C SER A 191 -16.66 10.86 10.17
N ALA A 192 -16.52 10.76 8.84
CA ALA A 192 -17.58 11.11 7.90
C ALA A 192 -18.74 10.08 7.88
N ARG A 193 -19.66 10.21 6.91
CA ARG A 193 -20.90 9.42 6.78
C ARG A 193 -20.76 7.94 7.16
N ARG A 194 -21.72 7.42 7.95
CA ARG A 194 -21.69 6.04 8.48
C ARG A 194 -21.80 4.96 7.40
N ASP A 195 -22.52 5.24 6.31
CA ASP A 195 -22.73 4.30 5.22
C ASP A 195 -21.56 4.37 4.24
N ALA A 196 -20.45 3.74 4.61
CA ALA A 196 -19.30 3.62 3.73
C ALA A 196 -19.32 2.30 2.96
N GLN A 197 -18.71 2.28 1.77
CA GLN A 197 -18.56 1.06 0.97
C GLN A 197 -17.95 -0.09 1.77
N ALA A 198 -18.51 -1.29 1.66
CA ALA A 198 -17.97 -2.46 2.34
C ALA A 198 -16.58 -2.85 1.79
N LEU A 199 -15.69 -3.27 2.68
CA LEU A 199 -14.43 -3.88 2.30
C LEU A 199 -14.55 -5.40 2.40
N PHE A 200 -14.07 -6.09 1.38
CA PHE A 200 -14.11 -7.55 1.32
C PHE A 200 -12.71 -8.12 1.58
N SER A 201 -12.62 -9.24 2.31
CA SER A 201 -11.33 -9.86 2.65
C SER A 201 -10.50 -10.28 1.43
N ARG A 202 -11.15 -10.46 0.28
CA ARG A 202 -10.50 -10.71 -1.01
C ARG A 202 -9.54 -9.59 -1.44
N LEU A 203 -9.71 -8.36 -0.94
CA LEU A 203 -8.85 -7.21 -1.29
C LEU A 203 -7.43 -7.34 -0.73
N TRP A 204 -7.24 -8.18 0.29
CA TRP A 204 -5.93 -8.58 0.82
C TRP A 204 -5.74 -10.10 0.74
N GLY A 205 -6.40 -10.73 -0.23
CA GLY A 205 -6.38 -12.17 -0.44
C GLY A 205 -5.07 -12.67 -1.08
N SER A 206 -4.72 -13.93 -0.81
CA SER A 206 -3.69 -14.65 -1.58
C SER A 206 -4.21 -15.13 -2.94
N GLY A 207 -5.53 -15.09 -3.17
CA GLY A 207 -6.14 -15.59 -4.41
C GLY A 207 -5.79 -17.06 -4.63
N TRP A 208 -5.16 -17.35 -5.76
CA TRP A 208 -4.66 -18.69 -6.09
C TRP A 208 -3.21 -18.96 -5.65
N LEU A 209 -2.54 -17.99 -5.01
CA LEU A 209 -1.28 -18.27 -4.31
C LEU A 209 -1.56 -19.07 -3.02
N PRO A 210 -0.58 -19.85 -2.53
CA PRO A 210 -0.70 -20.54 -1.25
C PRO A 210 -1.16 -19.62 -0.12
N SER A 211 -1.97 -20.16 0.80
CA SER A 211 -2.62 -19.39 1.87
C SER A 211 -1.64 -18.81 2.91
N GLU A 212 -0.37 -19.19 2.86
CA GLU A 212 0.69 -18.58 3.68
C GLU A 212 0.97 -17.11 3.31
N TYR A 213 0.61 -16.68 2.09
CA TYR A 213 0.77 -15.29 1.61
C TYR A 213 -0.48 -14.43 1.85
N GLN A 214 -1.48 -14.96 2.56
CA GLN A 214 -2.71 -14.25 2.89
C GLN A 214 -2.44 -13.07 3.82
N GLY A 215 -3.00 -11.90 3.50
CA GLY A 215 -2.92 -10.74 4.40
C GLY A 215 -3.65 -11.00 5.71
N VAL A 216 -3.02 -10.60 6.82
CA VAL A 216 -3.57 -10.74 8.17
C VAL A 216 -4.17 -9.42 8.62
N SER A 217 -5.49 -9.39 8.83
CA SER A 217 -6.18 -8.21 9.33
C SER A 217 -6.06 -8.13 10.84
N LEU A 218 -5.61 -6.96 11.35
CA LEU A 218 -5.67 -6.63 12.76
C LEU A 218 -6.92 -5.80 13.04
N ARG A 219 -7.70 -6.23 14.01
CA ARG A 219 -8.94 -5.56 14.42
C ARG A 219 -8.63 -4.24 15.09
N SER A 220 -9.45 -3.24 14.78
CA SER A 220 -9.39 -1.88 15.33
C SER A 220 -9.77 -1.79 16.81
N SER A 221 -10.35 -2.85 17.40
CA SER A 221 -10.78 -2.88 18.80
C SER A 221 -10.98 -4.31 19.30
N GLY A 222 -10.80 -4.52 20.60
CA GLY A 222 -10.85 -5.84 21.22
C GLY A 222 -9.56 -6.61 20.97
N ASP A 223 -9.65 -7.92 20.77
CA ASP A 223 -8.48 -8.72 20.40
C ASP A 223 -8.04 -8.39 18.95
N PRO A 224 -6.81 -7.89 18.74
CA PRO A 224 -6.34 -7.50 17.40
C PRO A 224 -6.34 -8.68 16.42
N VAL A 225 -6.03 -9.88 16.91
CA VAL A 225 -6.25 -11.14 16.18
C VAL A 225 -7.18 -12.01 17.01
N LEU A 226 -8.26 -12.49 16.39
CA LEU A 226 -9.23 -13.36 17.06
C LEU A 226 -8.59 -14.67 17.53
N PHE A 227 -8.97 -15.13 18.72
CA PHE A 227 -8.52 -16.38 19.33
C PHE A 227 -7.00 -16.49 19.52
N LEU A 228 -6.32 -15.34 19.50
CA LEU A 228 -4.89 -15.27 19.74
C LEU A 228 -4.56 -15.43 21.23
N LYS A 229 -5.41 -14.93 22.13
CA LYS A 229 -5.24 -15.14 23.57
C LYS A 229 -5.63 -16.57 23.96
N ASN A 230 -4.94 -17.13 24.95
CA ASN A 230 -5.30 -18.44 25.50
C ASN A 230 -6.61 -18.31 26.31
N PRO A 231 -7.55 -19.26 26.17
CA PRO A 231 -8.75 -19.29 27.00
C PRO A 231 -8.40 -19.48 28.48
N ALA A 232 -9.28 -19.03 29.37
CA ALA A 232 -9.10 -19.17 30.81
C ALA A 232 -8.86 -20.65 31.20
N GLY A 233 -7.83 -20.90 32.02
CA GLY A 233 -7.43 -22.25 32.44
C GLY A 233 -6.42 -22.95 31.52
N LEU A 234 -6.05 -22.38 30.36
CA LEU A 234 -5.02 -22.93 29.49
C LEU A 234 -3.68 -22.20 29.70
N THR A 235 -2.68 -22.90 30.23
CA THR A 235 -1.33 -22.32 30.39
C THR A 235 -0.59 -22.22 29.05
N PRO A 236 0.36 -21.29 28.90
CA PRO A 236 1.22 -21.20 27.71
C PRO A 236 1.93 -22.53 27.38
N GLU A 237 2.38 -23.28 28.39
CA GLU A 237 3.07 -24.56 28.21
C GLU A 237 2.12 -25.63 27.67
N ALA A 238 0.88 -25.66 28.15
CA ALA A 238 -0.15 -26.58 27.65
C ALA A 238 -0.51 -26.26 26.18
N ARG A 239 -0.64 -24.96 25.86
CA ARG A 239 -0.84 -24.46 24.50
C ARG A 239 0.30 -24.90 23.57
N GLN A 240 1.56 -24.71 23.98
CA GLN A 240 2.72 -25.12 23.19
C GLN A 240 2.76 -26.63 22.94
N ARG A 241 2.48 -27.46 23.95
CA ARG A 241 2.39 -28.92 23.78
C ARG A 241 1.28 -29.32 22.79
N MET A 242 0.13 -28.64 22.83
CA MET A 242 -0.98 -28.88 21.91
C MET A 242 -0.59 -28.54 20.46
N LEU A 243 0.05 -27.38 20.25
CA LEU A 243 0.52 -26.96 18.93
C LEU A 243 1.60 -27.90 18.39
N ALA A 244 2.56 -28.32 19.20
CA ALA A 244 3.58 -29.30 18.81
C ALA A 244 2.99 -30.67 18.46
N ALA A 245 1.92 -31.10 19.15
CA ALA A 245 1.21 -32.33 18.79
C ALA A 245 0.47 -32.19 17.45
N LEU A 246 -0.20 -31.06 17.23
CA LEU A 246 -0.89 -30.76 15.96
C LEU A 246 0.09 -30.68 14.79
N GLU A 247 1.26 -30.08 14.99
CA GLU A 247 2.35 -30.04 14.01
C GLU A 247 2.79 -31.45 13.60
N ARG A 248 3.06 -32.34 14.59
CA ARG A 248 3.42 -33.74 14.30
C ARG A 248 2.34 -34.46 13.50
N LEU A 249 1.07 -34.27 13.83
CA LEU A 249 -0.05 -34.87 13.11
C LEU A 249 -0.14 -34.36 11.67
N ASN A 250 0.01 -33.05 11.47
CA ASN A 250 0.00 -32.45 10.14
C ASN A 250 1.20 -32.92 9.30
N ARG A 251 2.42 -32.99 9.87
CA ARG A 251 3.60 -33.50 9.17
C ARG A 251 3.43 -34.95 8.72
N ARG A 252 2.84 -35.80 9.56
CA ARG A 252 2.48 -37.17 9.19
C ARG A 252 1.49 -37.18 8.01
N ARG A 253 0.44 -36.37 8.09
CA ARG A 253 -0.57 -36.29 7.02
C ARG A 253 0.01 -35.76 5.71
N PHE A 254 0.95 -34.81 5.77
CA PHE A 254 1.68 -34.34 4.61
C PHE A 254 2.51 -35.44 3.97
N THR A 255 3.17 -36.29 4.77
CA THR A 255 3.92 -37.44 4.27
C THR A 255 3.02 -38.44 3.53
N GLU A 256 1.77 -38.59 3.96
CA GLU A 256 0.79 -39.49 3.33
C GLU A 256 0.15 -38.91 2.05
N LEU A 257 -0.15 -37.61 2.02
CA LEU A 257 -0.93 -36.99 0.94
C LEU A 257 -0.12 -36.13 -0.03
N ALA A 258 1.07 -35.66 0.37
CA ALA A 258 1.87 -34.65 -0.32
C ALA A 258 1.10 -33.35 -0.66
N ASP A 259 0.02 -33.04 0.06
CA ASP A 259 -0.78 -31.83 -0.13
C ASP A 259 -0.10 -30.62 0.52
N THR A 260 0.41 -29.72 -0.32
CA THR A 260 1.08 -28.48 0.09
C THR A 260 0.24 -27.58 1.00
N ASN A 261 -1.10 -27.68 0.96
CA ASN A 261 -1.97 -26.92 1.88
C ASN A 261 -1.76 -27.30 3.35
N ILE A 262 -1.28 -28.52 3.63
CA ILE A 262 -0.98 -28.97 4.99
C ILE A 262 0.22 -28.19 5.55
N ASN A 263 1.25 -27.93 4.72
CA ASN A 263 2.40 -27.12 5.13
C ASN A 263 2.00 -25.66 5.40
N ALA A 264 1.13 -25.09 4.55
CA ALA A 264 0.60 -23.75 4.77
C ALA A 264 -0.16 -23.65 6.12
N ARG A 265 -0.96 -24.67 6.47
CA ARG A 265 -1.65 -24.73 7.76
C ARG A 265 -0.68 -24.83 8.95
N ILE A 266 0.37 -25.64 8.84
CA ILE A 266 1.42 -25.72 9.88
C ILE A 266 2.04 -24.33 10.10
N ALA A 267 2.49 -23.68 9.01
CA ALA A 267 3.11 -22.36 9.08
C ALA A 267 2.17 -21.31 9.70
N GLN A 268 0.88 -21.34 9.36
CA GLN A 268 -0.12 -20.45 9.95
C GLN A 268 -0.29 -20.66 11.47
N TYR A 269 -0.33 -21.90 11.96
CA TYR A 269 -0.42 -22.17 13.39
C TYR A 269 0.82 -21.71 14.16
N GLU A 270 2.00 -21.92 13.61
CA GLU A 270 3.25 -21.45 14.21
C GLU A 270 3.33 -19.92 14.23
N LEU A 271 2.95 -19.25 13.14
CA LEU A 271 2.88 -17.79 13.09
C LEU A 271 1.89 -17.25 14.13
N ALA A 272 0.69 -17.84 14.21
CA ALA A 272 -0.29 -17.47 15.23
C ALA A 272 0.27 -17.65 16.65
N SER A 273 1.05 -18.70 16.91
CA SER A 273 1.75 -18.91 18.19
C SER A 273 2.72 -17.76 18.52
N ARG A 274 3.57 -17.35 17.56
CA ARG A 274 4.54 -16.25 17.75
C ARG A 274 3.88 -14.88 17.85
N MET A 275 2.76 -14.69 17.16
CA MET A 275 1.97 -13.47 17.27
C MET A 275 1.37 -13.29 18.67
N GLN A 276 1.15 -14.36 19.46
CA GLN A 276 0.56 -14.26 20.80
C GLN A 276 1.35 -13.35 21.74
N THR A 277 2.67 -13.31 21.61
CA THR A 277 3.56 -12.43 22.38
C THR A 277 3.80 -11.10 21.68
N SER A 278 3.94 -11.12 20.36
CA SER A 278 4.39 -9.95 19.58
C SER A 278 3.29 -8.93 19.32
N VAL A 279 2.03 -9.37 19.16
CA VAL A 279 0.90 -8.48 18.90
C VAL A 279 0.56 -7.59 20.10
N PRO A 280 0.48 -8.09 21.35
CA PRO A 280 0.28 -7.24 22.51
C PRO A 280 1.30 -6.11 22.61
N GLU A 281 2.60 -6.43 22.48
CA GLU A 281 3.69 -5.45 22.50
C GLU A 281 3.60 -4.46 21.33
N LEU A 282 3.23 -4.93 20.14
CA LEU A 282 3.03 -4.08 18.98
C LEU A 282 1.91 -3.04 19.22
N THR A 283 0.80 -3.46 19.82
CA THR A 283 -0.38 -2.61 20.04
C THR A 283 -0.31 -1.74 21.29
N ASP A 284 0.59 -2.06 22.21
CA ASP A 284 0.84 -1.25 23.39
C ASP A 284 1.71 -0.03 23.02
N ILE A 285 1.15 1.15 23.24
CA ILE A 285 1.76 2.45 22.96
C ILE A 285 2.02 3.25 24.24
N ALA A 286 1.86 2.64 25.42
CA ALA A 286 2.06 3.33 26.70
C ALA A 286 3.46 3.93 26.84
N ASP A 287 4.47 3.28 26.26
CA ASP A 287 5.86 3.71 26.29
C ASP A 287 6.23 4.68 25.14
N GLU A 288 5.28 5.07 24.28
CA GLU A 288 5.55 6.02 23.21
C GLU A 288 5.86 7.42 23.79
N PRO A 289 6.98 8.06 23.38
CA PRO A 289 7.30 9.39 23.88
C PRO A 289 6.19 10.40 23.58
N LYS A 290 5.94 11.32 24.52
CA LYS A 290 4.90 12.35 24.38
C LYS A 290 5.03 13.14 23.07
N HIS A 291 6.24 13.50 22.66
CA HIS A 291 6.47 14.25 21.43
C HIS A 291 6.03 13.49 20.16
N VAL A 292 6.10 12.15 20.17
CA VAL A 292 5.60 11.30 19.07
C VAL A 292 4.08 11.30 19.10
N LEU A 293 3.45 11.11 20.27
CA LEU A 293 1.99 11.15 20.39
C LEU A 293 1.42 12.52 19.97
N ASP A 294 2.09 13.61 20.36
CA ASP A 294 1.73 14.97 19.96
C ASP A 294 1.87 15.18 18.44
N LEU A 295 2.89 14.58 17.82
CA LEU A 295 3.11 14.63 16.37
C LEU A 295 1.92 14.01 15.61
N TYR A 296 1.48 12.81 16.01
CA TYR A 296 0.31 12.12 15.41
C TYR A 296 -1.04 12.71 15.83
N GLY A 297 -1.08 13.53 16.88
CA GLY A 297 -2.26 14.21 17.37
C GLY A 297 -3.10 13.39 18.36
N PRO A 298 -4.17 14.00 18.91
CA PRO A 298 -4.93 13.44 20.04
C PRO A 298 -5.65 12.13 19.72
N GLN A 299 -5.89 11.83 18.44
CA GLN A 299 -6.50 10.57 18.03
C GLN A 299 -5.53 9.39 18.11
N ALA A 300 -4.21 9.60 18.22
CA ALA A 300 -3.21 8.54 18.23
C ALA A 300 -3.37 7.56 19.40
N THR A 301 -3.85 8.05 20.54
CA THR A 301 -4.07 7.26 21.76
C THR A 301 -5.43 6.57 21.82
N ILE A 302 -6.26 6.73 20.79
CA ILE A 302 -7.60 6.13 20.72
C ILE A 302 -7.53 4.92 19.79
N PRO A 303 -7.65 3.68 20.30
CA PRO A 303 -7.54 2.49 19.47
C PRO A 303 -8.55 2.48 18.31
N GLY A 304 -8.04 2.16 17.11
CA GLY A 304 -8.86 2.03 15.92
C GLY A 304 -9.10 3.32 15.13
N THR A 305 -8.55 4.46 15.55
CA THR A 305 -8.52 5.67 14.70
C THR A 305 -7.46 5.55 13.61
N PHE A 306 -7.56 6.38 12.57
CA PHE A 306 -6.52 6.46 11.55
C PHE A 306 -5.15 6.83 12.12
N ALA A 307 -5.12 7.78 13.07
CA ALA A 307 -3.91 8.19 13.77
C ALA A 307 -3.23 7.04 14.52
N ASN A 308 -4.01 6.28 15.30
CA ASN A 308 -3.52 5.10 15.99
C ASN A 308 -2.98 4.05 15.01
N HIS A 309 -3.67 3.81 13.90
CA HIS A 309 -3.21 2.86 12.89
C HIS A 309 -1.97 3.32 12.13
N CYS A 310 -1.75 4.63 11.92
CA CYS A 310 -0.49 5.12 11.36
C CYS A 310 0.67 4.90 12.33
N LEU A 311 0.45 5.10 13.63
CA LEU A 311 1.44 4.79 14.66
C LEU A 311 1.77 3.28 14.70
N LEU A 312 0.76 2.41 14.60
CA LEU A 312 0.96 0.97 14.48
C LEU A 312 1.70 0.60 13.19
N ALA A 313 1.42 1.26 12.06
CA ALA A 313 2.13 1.04 10.80
C ALA A 313 3.62 1.38 10.90
N ARG A 314 3.97 2.45 11.63
CA ARG A 314 5.37 2.76 11.94
C ARG A 314 5.99 1.67 12.83
N ARG A 315 5.30 1.21 13.88
CA ARG A 315 5.77 0.11 14.75
C ARG A 315 5.92 -1.22 14.01
N LEU A 316 5.08 -1.47 13.00
CA LEU A 316 5.18 -2.61 12.09
C LEU A 316 6.41 -2.48 11.19
N ALA A 317 6.71 -1.28 10.69
CA ALA A 317 7.90 -1.02 9.88
C ALA A 317 9.21 -1.21 10.67
N GLU A 318 9.27 -0.80 11.94
CA GLU A 318 10.40 -1.07 12.85
C GLU A 318 10.66 -2.57 13.06
N ARG A 319 9.61 -3.39 12.95
CA ARG A 319 9.67 -4.85 13.10
C ARG A 319 9.74 -5.58 11.75
N ASP A 320 10.15 -4.85 10.71
CA ASP A 320 10.36 -5.36 9.37
C ASP A 320 9.15 -6.05 8.73
N VAL A 321 7.94 -5.59 9.03
CA VAL A 321 6.75 -6.02 8.29
C VAL A 321 6.78 -5.45 6.88
N ARG A 322 6.75 -6.35 5.89
CA ARG A 322 7.02 -6.03 4.48
C ARG A 322 5.99 -5.11 3.85
N PHE A 323 4.72 -5.38 4.09
CA PHE A 323 3.61 -4.63 3.52
C PHE A 323 2.55 -4.37 4.59
N THR A 324 2.31 -3.09 4.87
CA THR A 324 1.22 -2.65 5.76
C THR A 324 0.21 -1.86 4.95
N GLN A 325 -1.04 -2.30 4.95
CA GLN A 325 -2.13 -1.65 4.24
C GLN A 325 -3.12 -1.08 5.24
N ILE A 326 -3.39 0.22 5.15
CA ILE A 326 -4.45 0.88 5.91
C ILE A 326 -5.59 1.20 4.94
N PHE A 327 -6.81 0.73 5.22
CA PHE A 327 -8.00 1.08 4.45
C PHE A 327 -8.89 2.04 5.23
N HIS A 328 -8.80 3.34 4.95
CA HIS A 328 -9.71 4.34 5.50
C HIS A 328 -10.94 4.49 4.60
N ARG A 329 -12.13 4.20 5.13
CA ARG A 329 -13.39 4.23 4.37
C ARG A 329 -14.05 5.61 4.46
N GLY A 330 -15.12 5.81 3.69
CA GLY A 330 -15.99 6.99 3.80
C GLY A 330 -15.64 8.14 2.86
N TRP A 331 -14.75 7.92 1.88
CA TRP A 331 -14.39 8.94 0.89
C TRP A 331 -15.40 9.06 -0.26
N ASP A 332 -16.39 8.14 -0.31
CA ASP A 332 -17.39 8.09 -1.37
C ASP A 332 -18.48 9.16 -1.25
N GLN A 333 -18.15 10.37 -1.69
CA GLN A 333 -18.90 11.59 -1.42
C GLN A 333 -19.74 12.03 -2.63
N HIS A 334 -20.87 11.34 -2.80
CA HIS A 334 -21.89 11.63 -3.81
C HIS A 334 -22.84 12.79 -3.44
N GLY A 335 -22.70 13.37 -2.25
CA GLY A 335 -23.43 14.51 -1.69
C GLY A 335 -22.80 14.89 -0.35
N ASP A 336 -23.15 16.04 0.22
CA ASP A 336 -22.58 16.56 1.48
C ASP A 336 -21.03 16.67 1.46
N LEU A 337 -20.43 16.70 0.26
CA LEU A 337 -18.98 16.56 0.07
C LEU A 337 -18.20 17.58 0.90
N PRO A 338 -18.57 18.87 0.94
CA PRO A 338 -17.79 19.83 1.70
C PRO A 338 -17.74 19.54 3.20
N ALA A 339 -18.82 19.01 3.78
CA ALA A 339 -18.88 18.67 5.20
C ALA A 339 -18.10 17.38 5.47
N ASP A 340 -18.37 16.33 4.69
CA ASP A 340 -17.74 15.02 4.83
C ASP A 340 -16.22 15.08 4.56
N LEU A 341 -15.78 15.86 3.57
CA LEU A 341 -14.36 15.97 3.23
C LEU A 341 -13.56 16.65 4.34
N ARG A 342 -14.13 17.64 5.04
CA ARG A 342 -13.49 18.25 6.23
C ARG A 342 -13.28 17.22 7.34
N LEU A 343 -14.25 16.34 7.57
CA LEU A 343 -14.15 15.27 8.56
C LEU A 343 -13.08 14.25 8.15
N GLN A 344 -13.11 13.79 6.90
CA GLN A 344 -12.11 12.83 6.39
C GLN A 344 -10.69 13.39 6.43
N CYS A 345 -10.50 14.65 6.03
CA CYS A 345 -9.18 15.28 6.10
C CYS A 345 -8.73 15.47 7.55
N GLY A 346 -9.65 15.77 8.48
CA GLY A 346 -9.36 15.80 9.91
C GLY A 346 -8.89 14.47 10.48
N ASP A 347 -9.35 13.34 9.94
CA ASP A 347 -8.88 12.01 10.33
C ASP A 347 -7.46 11.72 9.84
N VAL A 348 -7.11 12.16 8.62
CA VAL A 348 -5.93 11.65 7.91
C VAL A 348 -4.76 12.64 7.78
N ASP A 349 -4.99 13.95 7.75
CA ASP A 349 -3.95 14.93 7.41
C ASP A 349 -2.78 14.90 8.39
N GLN A 350 -3.05 15.18 9.67
CA GLN A 350 -2.01 15.18 10.71
C GLN A 350 -1.29 13.83 10.80
N PRO A 351 -1.99 12.66 10.86
CA PRO A 351 -1.30 11.39 10.95
C PRO A 351 -0.50 10.98 9.71
N CYS A 352 -0.94 11.36 8.50
CA CYS A 352 -0.16 11.11 7.29
C CYS A 352 1.17 11.88 7.35
N ALA A 353 1.12 13.17 7.70
CA ALA A 353 2.32 13.99 7.85
C ALA A 353 3.23 13.47 8.97
N ALA A 354 2.64 13.12 10.12
CA ALA A 354 3.35 12.54 11.25
C ALA A 354 4.08 11.24 10.89
N LEU A 355 3.43 10.36 10.12
CA LEU A 355 4.04 9.09 9.70
C LEU A 355 5.30 9.31 8.86
N ILE A 356 5.27 10.24 7.90
CA ILE A 356 6.44 10.56 7.08
C ILE A 356 7.58 11.09 7.94
N LEU A 357 7.27 12.03 8.84
CA LEU A 357 8.25 12.66 9.72
C LEU A 357 8.83 11.68 10.76
N ASP A 358 8.01 10.82 11.36
CA ASP A 358 8.44 9.82 12.35
C ASP A 358 9.31 8.74 11.69
N LEU A 359 8.95 8.28 10.48
CA LEU A 359 9.79 7.36 9.70
C LEU A 359 11.15 7.99 9.34
N GLU A 360 11.15 9.27 8.95
CA GLU A 360 12.40 9.99 8.64
C GLU A 360 13.28 10.16 9.89
N GLN A 361 12.72 10.58 11.01
CA GLN A 361 13.44 10.73 12.29
C GLN A 361 14.11 9.43 12.73
N ARG A 362 13.52 8.29 12.37
CA ARG A 362 14.03 6.95 12.70
C ARG A 362 14.94 6.36 11.62
N GLY A 363 15.19 7.07 10.52
CA GLY A 363 15.97 6.58 9.38
C GLY A 363 15.30 5.44 8.61
N LEU A 364 13.98 5.26 8.78
CA LEU A 364 13.19 4.22 8.12
C LEU A 364 12.57 4.68 6.80
N LEU A 365 12.49 5.99 6.55
CA LEU A 365 11.90 6.52 5.31
C LEU A 365 12.76 6.19 4.08
N ASP A 366 14.08 6.03 4.25
CA ASP A 366 15.02 5.74 3.17
C ASP A 366 14.79 4.36 2.53
N ASP A 367 14.20 3.42 3.26
CA ASP A 367 13.91 2.06 2.79
C ASP A 367 12.44 1.64 3.03
N THR A 368 11.55 2.59 3.33
CA THR A 368 10.10 2.39 3.40
C THR A 368 9.40 3.28 2.38
N LEU A 369 8.71 2.66 1.43
CA LEU A 369 7.86 3.36 0.49
C LEU A 369 6.50 3.64 1.16
N VAL A 370 6.12 4.91 1.27
CA VAL A 370 4.79 5.31 1.73
C VAL A 370 3.96 5.79 0.54
N ILE A 371 2.75 5.26 0.41
CA ILE A 371 1.83 5.55 -0.70
C ILE A 371 0.50 6.02 -0.11
N TRP A 372 -0.07 7.08 -0.68
CA TRP A 372 -1.42 7.54 -0.35
C TRP A 372 -2.23 7.71 -1.61
N GLY A 373 -3.48 7.27 -1.58
CA GLY A 373 -4.41 7.46 -2.68
C GLY A 373 -5.66 6.59 -2.55
N GLY A 374 -6.54 6.69 -3.54
CA GLY A 374 -7.72 5.84 -3.70
C GLY A 374 -7.65 5.00 -4.98
N GLU A 375 -8.81 4.57 -5.44
CA GLU A 375 -9.02 3.70 -6.59
C GLU A 375 -9.26 4.43 -7.93
N PHE A 376 -9.77 5.67 -7.86
CA PHE A 376 -10.03 6.56 -8.98
C PHE A 376 -10.27 8.00 -8.47
N GLY A 377 -10.71 8.91 -9.34
CA GLY A 377 -10.96 10.32 -9.03
C GLY A 377 -12.44 10.67 -9.01
N ARG A 378 -12.73 11.97 -8.93
CA ARG A 378 -14.08 12.53 -8.85
C ARG A 378 -14.34 13.50 -9.99
N THR A 379 -15.60 13.62 -10.38
CA THR A 379 -16.02 14.51 -11.46
C THR A 379 -15.95 15.97 -11.04
N ILE A 380 -15.64 16.84 -12.01
CA ILE A 380 -15.75 18.30 -11.83
C ILE A 380 -17.19 18.78 -11.75
N TYR A 381 -18.14 18.03 -12.31
CA TYR A 381 -19.55 18.36 -12.23
C TYR A 381 -20.20 17.81 -10.95
N SER A 382 -21.29 18.45 -10.52
CA SER A 382 -22.09 18.00 -9.39
C SER A 382 -22.91 16.76 -9.73
N GLN A 383 -22.91 15.77 -8.83
CA GLN A 383 -23.93 14.74 -8.84
C GLN A 383 -25.19 15.25 -8.14
N GLY A 384 -26.27 15.41 -8.89
CA GLY A 384 -27.53 15.92 -8.36
C GLY A 384 -27.47 17.42 -8.08
N THR A 385 -28.11 17.86 -6.99
CA THR A 385 -28.25 19.28 -6.66
C THR A 385 -26.90 19.95 -6.44
N LEU A 386 -26.69 21.09 -7.07
CA LEU A 386 -25.55 21.98 -6.84
C LEU A 386 -26.01 23.21 -6.08
N THR A 387 -25.34 23.53 -4.98
CA THR A 387 -25.44 24.81 -4.29
C THR A 387 -24.05 25.41 -4.08
N THR A 388 -23.98 26.66 -3.67
CA THR A 388 -22.70 27.32 -3.36
C THR A 388 -21.99 26.77 -2.12
N THR A 389 -22.71 26.05 -1.26
CA THR A 389 -22.20 25.55 0.02
C THR A 389 -22.19 24.03 0.11
N ASP A 390 -22.81 23.35 -0.83
CA ASP A 390 -22.99 21.91 -0.81
C ASP A 390 -23.19 21.32 -2.21
N TYR A 391 -22.58 20.16 -2.43
CA TYR A 391 -22.58 19.40 -3.68
C TYR A 391 -22.03 17.99 -3.43
N GLY A 392 -22.21 17.12 -4.42
CA GLY A 392 -21.58 15.80 -4.49
C GLY A 392 -20.79 15.62 -5.78
N ARG A 393 -19.93 14.61 -5.84
CA ARG A 393 -19.20 14.28 -7.08
C ARG A 393 -19.37 12.81 -7.44
N ASP A 394 -19.54 12.57 -8.74
CA ASP A 394 -19.64 11.23 -9.31
C ASP A 394 -18.23 10.62 -9.52
N HIS A 395 -18.17 9.35 -9.88
CA HIS A 395 -16.91 8.64 -10.13
C HIS A 395 -16.22 9.13 -11.40
N HIS A 396 -14.89 9.21 -11.36
CA HIS A 396 -14.08 9.65 -12.50
C HIS A 396 -12.78 8.85 -12.63
N PRO A 397 -12.74 7.82 -13.50
CA PRO A 397 -11.60 6.90 -13.58
C PRO A 397 -10.42 7.41 -14.42
N ARG A 398 -10.58 8.54 -15.10
CA ARG A 398 -9.61 9.03 -16.10
C ARG A 398 -8.42 9.78 -15.54
N ASN A 399 -8.53 10.35 -14.36
CA ASN A 399 -7.40 10.95 -13.65
C ASN A 399 -7.71 10.96 -12.16
N PHE A 400 -6.68 10.71 -11.36
CA PHE A 400 -6.72 10.89 -9.92
C PHE A 400 -5.31 11.06 -9.37
N CYS A 401 -5.26 11.57 -8.15
CA CYS A 401 -4.01 11.85 -7.47
C CYS A 401 -3.59 10.72 -6.54
N VAL A 402 -2.32 10.35 -6.63
CA VAL A 402 -1.59 9.50 -5.68
C VAL A 402 -0.34 10.25 -5.28
N TRP A 403 0.03 10.24 -3.99
CA TRP A 403 1.36 10.68 -3.61
C TRP A 403 2.19 9.53 -3.06
N MET A 404 3.49 9.60 -3.30
CA MET A 404 4.49 8.62 -2.88
C MET A 404 5.64 9.33 -2.17
N ALA A 405 6.21 8.69 -1.16
CA ALA A 405 7.34 9.22 -0.38
C ALA A 405 8.29 8.11 0.06
N GLY A 406 9.57 8.46 0.22
CA GLY A 406 10.60 7.53 0.69
C GLY A 406 11.09 6.54 -0.38
N ALA A 407 12.03 5.68 0.02
CA ALA A 407 12.53 4.55 -0.75
C ALA A 407 12.90 4.84 -2.22
N GLY A 408 13.60 5.94 -2.48
CA GLY A 408 14.10 6.29 -3.82
C GLY A 408 13.09 6.98 -4.75
N ILE A 409 11.96 7.45 -4.22
CA ILE A 409 11.05 8.37 -4.93
C ILE A 409 11.64 9.79 -4.91
N LYS A 410 11.49 10.52 -6.02
CA LYS A 410 11.93 11.94 -6.12
C LYS A 410 11.21 12.80 -5.07
N GLN A 411 11.95 13.68 -4.43
CA GLN A 411 11.38 14.63 -3.48
C GLN A 411 10.86 15.87 -4.22
N GLY A 412 9.72 16.42 -3.78
CA GLY A 412 9.11 17.64 -4.32
C GLY A 412 8.57 17.54 -5.75
N HIS A 413 8.63 16.37 -6.38
CA HIS A 413 8.29 16.21 -7.80
C HIS A 413 6.78 16.13 -8.05
N ILE A 414 6.31 16.72 -9.14
CA ILE A 414 4.94 16.58 -9.64
C ILE A 414 5.02 15.87 -10.99
N HIS A 415 4.30 14.77 -11.12
CA HIS A 415 4.25 13.96 -12.33
C HIS A 415 2.85 13.99 -12.95
N GLY A 416 2.80 14.21 -14.25
CA GLY A 416 1.57 14.27 -15.02
C GLY A 416 0.81 15.59 -14.92
N GLU A 417 0.00 15.83 -15.93
CA GLU A 417 -0.84 17.02 -16.05
C GLU A 417 -2.23 16.65 -16.53
N THR A 418 -3.22 17.40 -16.05
CA THR A 418 -4.64 17.27 -16.37
C THR A 418 -5.15 18.56 -17.00
N ASP A 419 -6.20 18.47 -17.82
CA ASP A 419 -6.83 19.63 -18.45
C ASP A 419 -7.37 20.65 -17.44
N GLU A 420 -7.86 21.79 -17.93
CA GLU A 420 -8.38 22.89 -17.10
C GLU A 420 -9.55 22.49 -16.19
N PHE A 421 -10.21 21.36 -16.46
CA PHE A 421 -11.36 20.85 -15.72
C PHE A 421 -10.99 19.70 -14.78
N SER A 422 -9.72 19.27 -14.72
CA SER A 422 -9.30 18.01 -14.08
C SER A 422 -10.09 16.81 -14.62
N TYR A 423 -10.45 16.83 -15.90
CA TYR A 423 -11.28 15.79 -16.52
C TYR A 423 -10.44 14.80 -17.33
N ASN A 424 -9.47 15.28 -18.11
CA ASN A 424 -8.61 14.43 -18.92
C ASN A 424 -7.13 14.60 -18.55
N VAL A 425 -6.35 13.53 -18.69
CA VAL A 425 -4.89 13.61 -18.66
C VAL A 425 -4.39 14.21 -19.97
N VAL A 426 -3.53 15.21 -19.88
CA VAL A 426 -2.92 15.90 -21.04
C VAL A 426 -1.42 15.61 -21.17
N ALA A 427 -0.75 15.19 -20.09
CA ALA A 427 0.65 14.80 -20.12
C ALA A 427 0.98 13.68 -19.11
N ASP A 428 1.96 12.84 -19.47
CA ASP A 428 2.54 11.76 -18.69
C ASP A 428 1.53 10.85 -17.96
N PRO A 429 0.67 10.10 -18.70
CA PRO A 429 -0.29 9.21 -18.09
C PRO A 429 0.39 8.07 -17.32
N VAL A 430 -0.18 7.74 -16.16
CA VAL A 430 0.23 6.60 -15.33
C VAL A 430 -0.96 5.66 -15.20
N HIS A 431 -0.88 4.48 -15.76
CA HIS A 431 -1.92 3.47 -15.57
C HIS A 431 -1.76 2.80 -14.19
N VAL A 432 -2.84 2.25 -13.62
CA VAL A 432 -2.77 1.47 -12.35
C VAL A 432 -1.73 0.34 -12.42
N HIS A 433 -1.58 -0.30 -13.59
CA HIS A 433 -0.52 -1.29 -13.78
C HIS A 433 0.89 -0.69 -13.73
N ASP A 434 1.09 0.53 -14.21
CA ASP A 434 2.38 1.23 -14.16
C ASP A 434 2.77 1.56 -12.71
N LEU A 435 1.78 1.99 -11.92
CA LEU A 435 1.97 2.21 -10.48
C LEU A 435 2.39 0.91 -9.78
N ASN A 436 1.68 -0.19 -10.02
CA ASN A 436 2.00 -1.51 -9.47
C ASN A 436 3.39 -2.02 -9.90
N ALA A 437 3.73 -1.85 -11.18
CA ALA A 437 5.06 -2.19 -11.71
C ALA A 437 6.17 -1.38 -11.04
N THR A 438 5.92 -0.09 -10.79
CA THR A 438 6.88 0.81 -10.13
C THR A 438 7.10 0.42 -8.67
N ILE A 439 6.04 0.07 -7.93
CA ILE A 439 6.15 -0.41 -6.55
C ILE A 439 7.02 -1.67 -6.49
N LEU A 440 6.75 -2.67 -7.34
CA LEU A 440 7.54 -3.89 -7.40
C LEU A 440 8.99 -3.62 -7.79
N HIS A 441 9.22 -2.70 -8.73
CA HIS A 441 10.56 -2.29 -9.13
C HIS A 441 11.35 -1.70 -7.95
N LEU A 442 10.75 -0.83 -7.15
CA LEU A 442 11.41 -0.27 -5.96
C LEU A 442 11.82 -1.35 -4.96
N LEU A 443 11.10 -2.46 -4.90
CA LEU A 443 11.39 -3.61 -4.04
C LEU A 443 12.37 -4.62 -4.66
N GLY A 444 12.99 -4.29 -5.79
CA GLY A 444 13.93 -5.18 -6.46
C GLY A 444 13.27 -6.28 -7.30
N ILE A 445 11.96 -6.20 -7.56
CA ILE A 445 11.22 -7.19 -8.34
C ILE A 445 10.94 -6.66 -9.74
N ASP A 446 11.51 -7.31 -10.75
CA ASP A 446 10.96 -7.31 -12.12
C ASP A 446 9.56 -7.96 -12.13
N HIS A 447 8.53 -7.14 -12.35
CA HIS A 447 7.14 -7.55 -12.32
C HIS A 447 6.75 -8.48 -13.47
N GLU A 448 7.52 -8.52 -14.57
CA GLU A 448 7.26 -9.42 -15.70
C GLU A 448 7.69 -10.85 -15.40
N ARG A 449 8.70 -10.97 -14.53
CA ARG A 449 9.27 -12.25 -14.09
C ARG A 449 8.57 -12.83 -12.86
N LEU A 450 7.78 -12.03 -12.15
CA LEU A 450 6.98 -12.48 -11.01
C LEU A 450 5.75 -13.25 -11.50
N THR A 451 5.96 -14.54 -11.75
CA THR A 451 4.94 -15.45 -12.29
C THR A 451 4.62 -16.61 -11.34
N PHE A 452 3.48 -17.24 -11.57
CA PHE A 452 3.05 -18.44 -10.84
C PHE A 452 2.21 -19.34 -11.76
N ARG A 453 2.48 -20.64 -11.71
CA ARG A 453 1.76 -21.66 -12.49
C ARG A 453 0.44 -22.00 -11.82
N TYR A 454 -0.68 -21.63 -12.44
CA TYR A 454 -2.02 -21.96 -11.97
C TYR A 454 -2.86 -22.53 -13.12
N GLN A 455 -3.60 -23.63 -12.87
CA GLN A 455 -4.45 -24.30 -13.87
C GLN A 455 -3.76 -24.52 -15.24
N GLY A 456 -2.48 -24.87 -15.23
CA GLY A 456 -1.71 -25.18 -16.44
C GLY A 456 -1.08 -23.97 -17.16
N ARG A 457 -1.33 -22.73 -16.73
CA ARG A 457 -0.78 -21.49 -17.31
C ARG A 457 0.10 -20.74 -16.31
N ASP A 458 1.20 -20.15 -16.79
CA ASP A 458 1.96 -19.18 -16.01
C ASP A 458 1.24 -17.82 -16.04
N PHE A 459 0.86 -17.35 -14.86
CA PHE A 459 0.24 -16.04 -14.67
C PHE A 459 1.27 -15.06 -14.13
N ARG A 460 1.44 -13.95 -14.82
CA ARG A 460 2.11 -12.76 -14.30
C ARG A 460 1.20 -12.09 -13.26
N LEU A 461 1.74 -11.77 -12.07
CA LEU A 461 0.91 -11.26 -10.97
C LEU A 461 0.31 -9.88 -11.25
N THR A 462 1.05 -9.00 -11.92
CA THR A 462 0.58 -7.68 -12.39
C THR A 462 -0.27 -7.72 -13.67
N ASP A 463 -0.65 -8.92 -14.13
CA ASP A 463 -1.40 -9.15 -15.37
C ASP A 463 -0.68 -8.67 -16.65
N ILE A 464 -1.39 -8.19 -17.66
CA ILE A 464 -0.86 -8.03 -19.04
C ILE A 464 -0.16 -6.69 -19.34
N GLY A 465 -0.23 -5.69 -18.46
CA GLY A 465 0.23 -4.32 -18.75
C GLY A 465 1.09 -3.74 -17.63
N GLY A 466 1.71 -2.59 -17.84
CA GLY A 466 2.51 -1.92 -16.82
C GLY A 466 3.95 -1.69 -17.28
N ARG A 467 4.39 -0.43 -17.20
CA ARG A 467 5.78 -0.01 -17.28
C ARG A 467 6.23 0.58 -15.94
N VAL A 468 7.52 0.50 -15.65
CA VAL A 468 8.09 1.26 -14.54
C VAL A 468 8.07 2.75 -14.90
N VAL A 469 7.46 3.58 -14.05
CA VAL A 469 7.46 5.04 -14.17
C VAL A 469 8.80 5.56 -13.67
N ARG A 470 9.80 5.56 -14.54
CA ARG A 470 11.17 5.96 -14.18
C ARG A 470 11.27 7.45 -13.86
N GLU A 471 10.34 8.23 -14.38
CA GLU A 471 10.29 9.67 -14.25
C GLU A 471 10.16 10.12 -12.78
N ILE A 472 9.58 9.29 -11.91
CA ILE A 472 9.37 9.58 -10.49
C ILE A 472 10.46 8.99 -9.56
N LEU A 473 11.48 8.32 -10.11
CA LEU A 473 12.56 7.67 -9.34
C LEU A 473 13.82 8.56 -9.25
N ALA A 474 14.47 8.60 -8.08
CA ALA A 474 15.64 9.42 -7.80
C ALA A 474 16.98 8.84 -8.29
#